data_AF-A0A5N9BDZ9-F1
#
_entry.id   AF-A0A5N9BDZ9-F1
#
_cell.length_a   1.000
_cell.length_b   1.000
_cell.length_c   1.000
_cell.angle_alpha   90.00
_cell.angle_beta   90.00
_cell.angle_gamma   90.00
#
_symmetry.space_group_name_H-M   'P 1'
#
loop_
_entity.id
_entity.type
_entity.pdbx_description
1 polymer ?
#
loop_
_entity_poly.entity_id
_entity_poly.type
_entity_poly.pdbx_seq_one_letter_code
_entity_poly.pdbx_strand_id
1 'polypeptide(L)'
;MNNSIPYETLGYLGIYIASLISASSILIPVPGIASVCVGSLPSLGLNPLLIGFIAGLAESIGELTGYFAGRSFSGSFKENKLKNYIYQKMKKNGYIIIFFGSIFPNPFFDIIGIISGNMKYPIRKFIVILFFSKSIKSIVISYSCYSGLEIVIGWFR
;
A
#
# COMPACT_ATOMS: atom_id res chain seq x y z
N MET A 1 14.59 -10.64 34.19
CA MET A 1 13.98 -9.75 33.18
C MET A 1 13.78 -10.58 31.91
N ASN A 2 12.63 -11.24 31.76
CA ASN A 2 12.30 -11.93 30.52
C ASN A 2 11.77 -10.88 29.53
N ASN A 3 12.66 -10.31 28.72
CA ASN A 3 12.29 -9.43 27.60
C ASN A 3 11.82 -10.27 26.40
N SER A 4 10.88 -11.20 26.61
CA SER A 4 10.23 -11.90 25.52
C SER A 4 9.25 -10.94 24.84
N ILE A 5 9.59 -10.50 23.63
CA ILE A 5 8.74 -9.65 22.80
C ILE A 5 7.39 -10.36 22.61
N PRO A 6 6.25 -9.71 22.87
CA PRO A 6 4.95 -10.35 22.70
C PRO A 6 4.72 -10.72 21.23
N TYR A 7 4.16 -11.91 20.99
CA TYR A 7 3.92 -12.46 19.65
C TYR A 7 3.13 -11.50 18.75
N GLU A 8 2.23 -10.71 19.32
CA GLU A 8 1.47 -9.69 18.60
C GLU A 8 2.37 -8.63 17.97
N THR A 9 3.38 -8.14 18.70
CA THR A 9 4.33 -7.14 18.18
C THR A 9 5.14 -7.70 17.03
N LEU A 10 5.56 -8.97 17.11
CA LEU A 10 6.24 -9.65 16.00
C LEU A 10 5.33 -9.82 14.79
N GLY A 11 4.04 -10.12 15.00
CA GLY A 11 3.04 -10.20 13.95
C GLY A 11 2.85 -8.87 13.22
N TYR A 12 2.62 -7.79 13.96
CA TYR A 12 2.49 -6.43 13.40
C TYR A 12 3.76 -5.96 12.69
N LEU A 13 4.93 -6.25 13.26
CA LEU A 13 6.21 -5.90 12.64
C LEU A 13 6.46 -6.69 11.36
N GLY A 14 6.11 -7.98 11.33
CA GLY A 14 6.16 -8.81 10.13
C GLY A 14 5.28 -8.26 9.01
N ILE A 15 4.04 -7.87 9.34
CA ILE A 15 3.11 -7.24 8.39
C ILE A 15 3.68 -5.94 7.85
N TYR A 16 4.24 -5.08 8.72
CA TYR A 16 4.85 -3.83 8.33
C TYR A 16 6.00 -4.04 7.33
N ILE A 17 6.96 -4.91 7.66
CA ILE A 17 8.12 -5.17 6.80
C ILE A 17 7.71 -5.78 5.47
N ALA A 18 6.81 -6.79 5.50
CA ALA A 18 6.34 -7.45 4.28
C ALA A 18 5.58 -6.48 3.36
N SER A 19 4.70 -5.65 3.93
CA SER A 19 3.96 -4.63 3.18
C SER A 19 4.88 -3.55 2.62
N LEU A 20 5.90 -3.13 3.37
CA LEU A 20 6.88 -2.14 2.94
C LEU A 20 7.70 -2.65 1.75
N ILE A 21 8.25 -3.87 1.86
CA ILE A 21 9.02 -4.50 0.78
C ILE A 21 8.14 -4.66 -0.46
N SER A 22 6.89 -5.08 -0.26
CA SER A 22 5.93 -5.25 -1.36
C SER A 22 5.64 -3.96 -2.10
N ALA A 23 5.41 -2.86 -1.37
CA ALA A 23 5.16 -1.56 -1.98
C ALA A 23 6.41 -0.89 -2.57
N SER A 24 7.60 -1.21 -2.06
CA SER A 24 8.87 -0.70 -2.61
C SER A 24 9.29 -1.39 -3.92
N SER A 25 8.71 -2.55 -4.22
CA SER A 25 9.08 -3.38 -5.36
C SER A 25 8.30 -3.00 -6.60
N ILE A 26 8.85 -2.09 -7.42
CA ILE A 26 8.24 -1.66 -8.70
C ILE A 26 8.11 -2.81 -9.72
N LEU A 27 8.91 -3.88 -9.57
CA LEU A 27 9.08 -4.94 -10.58
C LEU A 27 8.69 -6.35 -10.12
N ILE A 28 8.57 -6.58 -8.82
CA ILE A 28 8.23 -7.91 -8.29
C ILE A 28 6.79 -7.83 -7.79
N PRO A 29 5.87 -8.65 -8.32
CA PRO A 29 4.53 -8.80 -7.74
C PRO A 29 4.67 -9.52 -6.39
N VAL A 30 5.21 -8.83 -5.39
CA VAL A 30 5.22 -9.29 -4.01
C VAL A 30 3.79 -9.10 -3.51
N PRO A 31 3.11 -10.15 -3.04
CA PRO A 31 1.72 -10.06 -2.65
C PRO A 31 1.60 -9.35 -1.29
N GLY A 32 1.62 -8.01 -1.28
CA GLY A 32 1.35 -7.21 -0.07
C GLY A 32 -0.03 -7.53 0.52
N ILE A 33 -0.99 -7.84 -0.34
CA ILE A 33 -2.30 -8.39 0.01
C ILE A 33 -2.17 -9.67 0.83
N ALA A 34 -1.25 -10.58 0.48
CA ALA A 34 -1.04 -11.82 1.23
C ALA A 34 -0.51 -11.54 2.64
N SER A 35 0.38 -10.55 2.82
CA SER A 35 0.85 -10.19 4.16
C SER A 35 -0.29 -9.71 5.08
N VAL A 36 -1.20 -8.89 4.52
CA VAL A 36 -2.40 -8.42 5.23
C VAL A 36 -3.34 -9.57 5.54
N CYS A 37 -3.63 -10.44 4.56
CA CYS A 37 -4.54 -11.57 4.74
C CYS A 37 -4.00 -12.62 5.70
N VAL A 38 -2.72 -12.98 5.60
CA VAL A 38 -2.08 -13.93 6.54
C VAL A 38 -2.08 -13.35 7.95
N GLY A 39 -1.76 -12.06 8.11
CA GLY A 39 -1.84 -11.40 9.40
C GLY A 39 -3.25 -11.38 10.00
N SER A 40 -4.28 -11.41 9.15
CA SER A 40 -5.70 -11.37 9.55
C SER A 40 -6.26 -12.74 9.92
N LEU A 41 -5.44 -13.78 10.04
CA LEU A 41 -5.90 -15.09 10.49
C LEU A 41 -6.43 -15.00 11.93
N PRO A 42 -7.63 -15.54 12.23
CA PRO A 42 -8.17 -15.56 13.59
C PRO A 42 -7.22 -16.21 14.61
N SER A 43 -6.44 -17.21 14.17
CA SER A 43 -5.45 -17.91 15.01
C SER A 43 -4.31 -17.04 15.53
N LEU A 44 -4.05 -15.88 14.90
CA LEU A 44 -3.01 -14.95 15.33
C LEU A 44 -3.53 -13.94 16.37
N GLY A 45 -4.83 -13.79 16.54
CA GLY A 45 -5.44 -12.87 17.50
C GLY A 45 -5.16 -11.38 17.25
N LEU A 46 -4.61 -11.03 16.07
CA LEU A 46 -4.30 -9.64 15.71
C LEU A 46 -5.57 -8.88 15.34
N ASN A 47 -5.63 -7.59 15.68
CA ASN A 47 -6.78 -6.75 15.37
C ASN A 47 -6.76 -6.34 13.88
N PRO A 48 -7.78 -6.73 13.07
CA PRO A 48 -7.84 -6.42 11.63
C PRO A 48 -7.71 -4.93 11.29
N LEU A 49 -8.24 -4.07 12.17
CA LEU A 49 -8.15 -2.62 12.00
C LEU A 49 -6.71 -2.12 12.15
N LEU A 50 -5.97 -2.63 13.16
CA LEU A 50 -4.56 -2.29 13.36
C LEU A 50 -3.68 -2.84 12.23
N ILE A 51 -3.96 -4.05 11.75
CA ILE A 51 -3.29 -4.63 10.59
C ILE A 51 -3.42 -3.69 9.39
N GLY A 52 -4.64 -3.24 9.08
CA GLY A 52 -4.89 -2.35 7.96
C GLY A 52 -4.18 -0.99 8.11
N PHE A 53 -4.13 -0.41 9.31
CA PHE A 53 -3.37 0.82 9.56
C PHE A 53 -1.87 0.63 9.38
N ILE A 54 -1.29 -0.43 9.94
CA ILE A 54 0.15 -0.71 9.89
C ILE A 54 0.59 -1.03 8.47
N ALA A 55 -0.17 -1.84 7.75
CA ALA A 55 0.06 -2.10 6.33
C ALA A 55 -0.07 -0.82 5.50
N GLY A 56 -1.09 0.01 5.77
CA GLY A 56 -1.27 1.30 5.08
C GLY A 56 -0.09 2.25 5.27
N LEU A 57 0.46 2.34 6.50
CA LEU A 57 1.69 3.09 6.79
C LEU A 57 2.87 2.53 5.99
N ALA A 58 3.13 1.22 6.12
CA ALA A 58 4.22 0.55 5.43
C ALA A 58 4.17 0.75 3.92
N GLU A 59 2.99 0.54 3.31
CA GLU A 59 2.79 0.74 1.88
C GLU A 59 3.02 2.20 1.49
N SER A 60 2.47 3.17 2.25
CA SER A 60 2.66 4.59 1.93
C SER A 60 4.13 5.02 1.93
N ILE A 61 4.96 4.41 2.79
CA ILE A 61 6.40 4.64 2.84
C ILE A 61 7.10 3.94 1.67
N GLY A 62 6.73 2.70 1.35
CA GLY A 62 7.30 1.95 0.24
C GLY A 62 7.08 2.67 -1.10
N GLU A 63 5.89 3.23 -1.32
CA GLU A 63 5.50 3.99 -2.52
C GLU A 63 6.27 5.30 -2.71
N LEU A 64 6.93 5.82 -1.66
CA LEU A 64 7.80 6.98 -1.81
C LEU A 64 8.99 6.69 -2.72
N THR A 65 9.40 5.43 -2.86
CA THR A 65 10.44 5.02 -3.81
C THR A 65 10.08 5.44 -5.23
N GLY A 66 8.85 5.19 -5.68
CA GLY A 66 8.34 5.64 -6.99
C GLY A 66 8.27 7.16 -7.11
N TYR A 67 7.82 7.86 -6.06
CA TYR A 67 7.80 9.33 -6.01
C TYR A 67 9.22 9.92 -6.17
N PHE A 68 10.19 9.41 -5.42
CA PHE A 68 11.57 9.89 -5.51
C PHE A 68 12.23 9.49 -6.83
N ALA A 69 11.96 8.30 -7.35
CA ALA A 69 12.43 7.89 -8.67
C ALA A 69 11.95 8.87 -9.76
N GLY A 70 10.67 9.23 -9.75
CA GLY A 70 10.12 10.22 -10.69
C GLY A 70 10.65 11.65 -10.48
N ARG A 71 10.99 12.01 -9.23
CA ARG A 71 11.58 13.31 -8.91
C ARG A 71 13.05 13.43 -9.36
N SER A 72 13.80 12.34 -9.26
CA SER A 72 15.22 12.27 -9.64
C SER A 72 15.42 12.09 -11.15
N PHE A 73 14.54 11.36 -11.83
CA PHE A 73 14.58 11.16 -13.28
C PHE A 73 13.53 12.03 -13.99
N SER A 74 13.93 13.25 -14.38
CA SER A 74 13.12 14.14 -15.24
C SER A 74 13.34 13.92 -16.75
N GLY A 75 14.20 12.97 -17.13
CA GLY A 75 14.62 12.76 -18.52
C GLY A 75 13.73 11.78 -19.29
N SER A 76 13.15 12.26 -20.40
CA SER A 76 12.57 11.54 -21.54
C SER A 76 12.00 10.14 -21.25
N PHE A 77 10.98 10.07 -20.40
CA PHE A 77 10.12 8.88 -20.39
C PHE A 77 9.34 8.85 -21.70
N LYS A 78 9.32 7.70 -22.40
CA LYS A 78 8.41 7.48 -23.54
C LYS A 78 6.99 7.95 -23.14
N GLU A 79 6.56 9.04 -23.77
CA GLU A 79 5.24 9.59 -23.57
C GLU A 79 4.23 8.64 -24.20
N ASN A 80 3.52 7.89 -23.35
CA ASN A 80 2.39 7.09 -23.77
C ASN A 80 1.10 7.87 -23.46
N LYS A 81 0.05 7.69 -24.27
CA LYS A 81 -1.25 8.39 -24.13
C LYS A 81 -1.79 8.35 -22.69
N LEU A 82 -1.64 7.22 -21.99
CA LEU A 82 -2.06 7.05 -20.60
C LEU A 82 -1.32 7.98 -19.64
N LYS A 83 0.01 8.13 -19.77
CA LYS A 83 0.80 9.00 -18.90
C LYS A 83 0.42 10.47 -19.06
N ASN A 84 0.26 10.94 -20.30
CA ASN A 84 -0.16 12.31 -20.56
C ASN A 84 -1.59 12.56 -20.04
N TYR A 85 -2.50 11.59 -20.19
CA TYR A 85 -3.85 11.66 -19.62
C TYR A 85 -3.83 11.80 -18.09
N ILE A 86 -3.07 10.94 -17.40
CA ILE A 86 -2.91 10.99 -15.94
C ILE A 86 -2.28 12.32 -15.52
N TYR A 87 -1.22 12.77 -16.20
CA TYR A 87 -0.55 14.05 -15.94
C TYR A 87 -1.52 15.23 -16.00
N GLN A 88 -2.31 15.34 -17.07
CA GLN A 88 -3.29 16.41 -17.24
C GLN A 88 -4.39 16.37 -16.17
N LYS A 89 -4.87 15.17 -15.81
CA LYS A 89 -5.83 14.98 -14.72
C LYS A 89 -5.25 15.36 -13.37
N MET A 90 -3.99 15.03 -13.11
CA MET A 90 -3.31 15.37 -11.87
C MET A 90 -3.08 16.87 -11.71
N LYS A 91 -2.86 17.60 -12.82
CA LYS A 91 -2.73 19.06 -12.81
C LYS A 91 -3.99 19.75 -12.27
N LYS A 92 -5.17 19.19 -12.54
CA LYS A 92 -6.47 19.73 -12.07
C LYS A 92 -6.88 19.15 -10.71
N ASN A 93 -6.78 17.83 -10.54
CA ASN A 93 -7.36 17.08 -9.41
C ASN A 93 -6.39 16.03 -8.84
N GLY A 94 -5.11 16.38 -8.64
CA GLY A 94 -4.07 15.43 -8.21
C GLY A 94 -4.42 14.61 -6.96
N TYR A 95 -5.09 15.21 -5.98
CA TYR A 95 -5.49 14.51 -4.75
C TYR A 95 -6.48 13.36 -5.01
N ILE A 96 -7.46 13.54 -5.91
CA ILE A 96 -8.41 12.49 -6.30
C ILE A 96 -7.69 11.37 -7.04
N ILE A 97 -6.80 11.73 -7.98
CA ILE A 97 -6.06 10.74 -8.78
C ILE A 97 -5.14 9.89 -7.89
N ILE A 98 -4.42 10.52 -6.95
CA ILE A 98 -3.56 9.80 -6.01
C ILE A 98 -4.40 8.92 -5.08
N PHE A 99 -5.51 9.44 -4.53
CA PHE A 99 -6.38 8.69 -3.62
C PHE A 99 -6.97 7.46 -4.30
N PHE A 100 -7.78 7.64 -5.36
CA PHE A 100 -8.42 6.50 -6.02
C PHE A 100 -7.41 5.61 -6.75
N GLY A 101 -6.35 6.19 -7.31
CA GLY A 101 -5.31 5.43 -7.99
C GLY A 101 -4.55 4.47 -7.08
N SER A 102 -4.39 4.82 -5.79
CA SER A 102 -3.68 3.97 -4.82
C SER A 102 -4.52 2.85 -4.22
N ILE A 103 -5.84 2.91 -4.39
CA ILE A 103 -6.74 1.81 -4.00
C ILE A 103 -6.53 0.61 -4.95
N PHE A 104 -6.26 0.88 -6.24
CA PHE A 104 -6.06 -0.17 -7.24
C PHE A 104 -4.68 -0.85 -7.13
N PRO A 105 -4.54 -2.11 -7.56
CA PRO A 105 -3.32 -2.91 -7.39
C PRO A 105 -2.05 -2.26 -7.98
N ASN A 106 -0.90 -2.60 -7.36
CA ASN A 106 0.35 -1.85 -7.40
C ASN A 106 0.96 -1.46 -8.77
N PRO A 107 0.80 -2.17 -9.90
CA PRO A 107 1.38 -1.70 -11.16
C PRO A 107 0.80 -0.36 -11.66
N PHE A 108 -0.46 -0.07 -11.30
CA PHE A 108 -1.14 1.15 -11.75
C PHE A 108 -0.69 2.37 -10.94
N PHE A 109 -0.53 2.20 -9.64
CA PHE A 109 -0.13 3.29 -8.76
C PHE A 109 1.35 3.66 -8.92
N ASP A 110 2.23 2.71 -9.24
CA ASP A 110 3.65 2.99 -9.52
C ASP A 110 3.83 4.11 -10.56
N ILE A 111 3.02 4.10 -11.63
CA ILE A 111 3.00 5.14 -12.67
C ILE A 111 2.57 6.49 -12.07
N ILE A 112 1.54 6.51 -11.22
CA ILE A 112 1.03 7.71 -10.57
C ILE A 112 2.06 8.27 -9.60
N GLY A 113 2.76 7.42 -8.84
CA GLY A 113 3.85 7.79 -7.94
C GLY A 113 4.98 8.49 -8.69
N ILE A 114 5.46 7.89 -9.79
CA ILE A 114 6.51 8.47 -10.64
C ILE A 114 6.05 9.81 -11.24
N ILE A 115 4.84 9.89 -11.79
CA ILE A 115 4.29 11.15 -12.33
C ILE A 115 4.19 12.22 -11.23
N SER A 116 3.75 11.85 -10.03
CA SER A 116 3.67 12.75 -8.86
C SER A 116 5.04 13.33 -8.49
N GLY A 117 6.07 12.49 -8.53
CA GLY A 117 7.47 12.87 -8.32
C GLY A 117 7.97 13.88 -9.35
N ASN A 118 7.76 13.57 -10.63
CA ASN A 118 8.18 14.41 -11.76
C ASN A 118 7.48 15.78 -11.75
N MET A 119 6.19 15.81 -11.41
CA MET A 119 5.42 17.04 -11.22
C MET A 119 5.80 17.83 -9.96
N LYS A 120 6.70 17.30 -9.12
CA LYS A 120 7.07 17.86 -7.81
C LYS A 120 5.84 18.07 -6.92
N TYR A 121 4.84 17.18 -7.00
CA TYR A 121 3.64 17.26 -6.17
C TYR A 121 4.03 17.32 -4.68
N PRO A 122 3.43 18.17 -3.84
CA PRO A 122 3.88 18.37 -2.45
C PRO A 122 3.88 17.05 -1.65
N ILE A 123 5.08 16.61 -1.23
CA ILE A 123 5.31 15.30 -0.61
C ILE A 123 4.46 15.06 0.64
N ARG A 124 4.24 16.10 1.45
CA ARG A 124 3.39 16.01 2.65
C ARG A 124 1.95 15.64 2.28
N LYS A 125 1.39 16.27 1.24
CA LYS A 125 0.04 15.94 0.76
C LYS A 125 0.00 14.55 0.15
N PHE A 126 1.03 14.19 -0.61
CA PHE A 126 1.16 12.87 -1.22
C PHE A 126 1.11 11.75 -0.17
N ILE A 127 1.96 11.82 0.87
CA ILE A 127 2.04 10.83 1.94
C ILE A 127 0.73 10.73 2.71
N VAL A 128 0.12 11.87 3.08
CA VAL A 128 -1.14 11.86 3.84
C VAL A 128 -2.26 11.19 3.03
N ILE A 129 -2.41 11.54 1.76
CA ILE A 129 -3.43 10.96 0.88
C ILE A 129 -3.17 9.45 0.68
N LEU A 130 -1.91 9.08 0.44
CA LEU A 130 -1.50 7.70 0.30
C LEU A 130 -1.81 6.87 1.54
N PHE A 131 -1.42 7.37 2.70
CA PHE A 131 -1.65 6.70 3.98
C PHE A 131 -3.13 6.39 4.18
N PHE A 132 -4.01 7.38 4.03
CA PHE A 132 -5.45 7.14 4.20
C PHE A 132 -6.01 6.17 3.16
N SER A 133 -5.64 6.33 1.88
CA SER A 133 -6.11 5.45 0.82
C SER A 133 -5.65 4.00 1.03
N LYS A 134 -4.36 3.80 1.31
CA LYS A 134 -3.76 2.48 1.54
C LYS A 134 -4.28 1.86 2.83
N SER A 135 -4.50 2.63 3.90
CA SER A 135 -5.14 2.12 5.12
C SER A 135 -6.57 1.66 4.84
N ILE A 136 -7.38 2.42 4.10
CA ILE A 136 -8.73 1.98 3.72
C ILE A 136 -8.67 0.68 2.92
N LYS A 137 -7.80 0.62 1.90
CA LYS A 137 -7.59 -0.59 1.09
C LYS A 137 -7.22 -1.79 1.97
N SER A 138 -6.23 -1.64 2.84
CA SER A 138 -5.73 -2.73 3.68
C SER A 138 -6.69 -3.12 4.80
N ILE A 139 -7.48 -2.19 5.35
CA ILE A 139 -8.57 -2.49 6.29
C ILE A 139 -9.63 -3.34 5.59
N VAL A 140 -10.09 -2.93 4.40
CA VAL A 140 -11.09 -3.70 3.63
C VAL A 140 -10.58 -5.10 3.33
N ILE A 141 -9.33 -5.24 2.89
CA ILE A 141 -8.69 -6.55 2.65
C ILE A 141 -8.63 -7.37 3.93
N SER A 142 -8.19 -6.77 5.05
CA SER A 142 -8.02 -7.45 6.32
C SER A 142 -9.35 -8.03 6.84
N TYR A 143 -10.43 -7.22 6.85
CA TYR A 143 -11.75 -7.70 7.23
C TYR A 143 -12.32 -8.74 6.26
N SER A 144 -12.10 -8.56 4.95
CA SER A 144 -12.55 -9.52 3.95
C SER A 144 -11.88 -10.89 4.13
N CYS A 145 -10.57 -10.88 4.43
CA CYS A 145 -9.81 -12.10 4.70
C CYS A 145 -10.17 -12.72 6.04
N TYR A 146 -10.36 -11.92 7.10
CA TYR A 146 -10.81 -12.41 8.40
C TYR A 146 -12.14 -13.17 8.29
N SER A 147 -13.19 -12.53 7.74
CA SER A 147 -14.52 -13.14 7.61
C SER A 147 -14.55 -14.28 6.58
N GLY A 148 -13.82 -14.15 5.47
CA GLY A 148 -13.75 -15.18 4.44
C GLY A 148 -13.07 -16.46 4.95
N LEU A 149 -12.01 -16.34 5.73
CA LEU A 149 -11.29 -17.47 6.31
C LEU A 149 -12.11 -18.19 7.38
N GLU A 150 -12.85 -17.46 8.22
CA GLU A 150 -13.75 -18.09 9.21
C GLU A 150 -14.81 -18.97 8.53
N ILE A 151 -15.40 -18.52 7.42
CA ILE A 151 -16.39 -19.28 6.66
C ILE A 151 -15.77 -20.57 6.09
N VAL A 152 -14.57 -20.48 5.50
CA VAL A 152 -13.90 -21.63 4.89
C VAL A 152 -13.47 -22.65 5.95
N ILE A 153 -12.88 -22.20 7.06
CA ILE A 153 -12.45 -23.07 8.16
C ILE A 153 -13.64 -23.74 8.83
N GLY A 154 -14.76 -23.01 8.98
CA GLY A 154 -16.01 -23.56 9.50
C GLY A 154 -16.63 -24.65 8.63
N TRP A 155 -16.30 -24.70 7.33
CA TRP A 155 -16.79 -25.72 6.40
C TRP A 155 -16.05 -27.05 6.52
N PHE A 156 -14.82 -27.04 7.02
CA PHE A 156 -13.95 -28.22 7.19
C PHE A 156 -14.02 -28.83 8.59
N ARG A 157 -14.82 -28.26 9.50
CA ARG A 157 -14.99 -28.70 10.87
C ARG A 157 -16.39 -29.27 11.08
#